data_AF-A0ABD3TEC0-F1
#
_entry.id   AF-A0ABD3TEC0-F1
#
_cell.length_a   1.000
_cell.length_b   1.000
_cell.length_c   1.000
_cell.angle_alpha   90.00
_cell.angle_beta   90.00
_cell.angle_gamma   90.00
#
_symmetry.space_group_name_H-M   'P 1'
#
loop_
_entity.id
_entity.type
_entity.pdbx_description
1 polymer ?
#
loop_
_entity_poly.entity_id
_entity_poly.type
_entity_poly.pdbx_seq_one_letter_code
_entity_poly.pdbx_strand_id
1 'polypeptide(L)'
;MIGVGNGGYQPNIATFGADQFDEKHPKESHSKVTFFSYFYLAFNLAALFSETILGYFEDQGMWALGFWVSTSSAFAALILFLGGTKEYRHHHHSSSSSSSSSSSTSSSRLSSYVKCMFKLLPIWLCTIFYSVVYTQMDSLFVEQGDAMNTKISNFEIPPASMSSFNVLAVVVFVFLCNRMHKKTSEIQRMGIGLVIAIASMISAGIVECYRLKYANELSNLSIFWLAPQYALIGASEVFMYVAQLEFFNARAPDGFKSFGSALCMSSISFGSYVSSYLVSIVMKISTKNNKLGWIPEDLNKGHLDRFYFLLAGLTAIDLVMYIVCANWYINAGKTGEDNQEQSHII
;
A
#
# COMPACT_ATOMS: atom_id res chain seq x y z
N MET A 1 19.46 -4.94 4.38
CA MET A 1 19.48 -6.13 3.49
C MET A 1 18.11 -6.78 3.30
N ILE A 2 17.31 -6.95 4.37
CA ILE A 2 15.95 -7.54 4.27
C ILE A 2 15.07 -6.79 3.26
N GLY A 3 15.07 -5.45 3.29
CA GLY A 3 14.29 -4.64 2.33
C GLY A 3 14.67 -4.85 0.86
N VAL A 4 15.95 -5.11 0.55
CA VAL A 4 16.41 -5.42 -0.83
C VAL A 4 15.91 -6.80 -1.26
N GLY A 5 15.91 -7.77 -0.33
CA GLY A 5 15.32 -9.09 -0.57
C GLY A 5 13.83 -9.00 -0.86
N ASN A 6 13.07 -8.30 -0.01
CA ASN A 6 11.62 -8.12 -0.16
C ASN A 6 11.23 -7.47 -1.49
N GLY A 7 11.91 -6.38 -1.87
CA GLY A 7 11.64 -5.70 -3.14
C GLY A 7 11.94 -6.55 -4.38
N GLY A 8 12.84 -7.54 -4.27
CA GLY A 8 13.21 -8.42 -5.37
C GLY A 8 12.29 -9.63 -5.53
N TYR A 9 11.93 -10.33 -4.46
CA TYR A 9 11.17 -11.59 -4.60
C TYR A 9 9.67 -11.35 -4.85
N GLN A 10 9.09 -10.33 -4.21
CA GLN A 10 7.64 -10.11 -4.16
C GLN A 10 6.98 -9.95 -5.55
N PRO A 11 7.53 -9.17 -6.51
CA PRO A 11 6.94 -9.08 -7.86
C PRO A 11 7.24 -10.33 -8.73
N ASN A 12 8.32 -11.05 -8.42
CA ASN A 12 8.80 -12.15 -9.24
C ASN A 12 8.13 -13.49 -8.90
N ILE A 13 7.74 -13.72 -7.64
CA ILE A 13 7.18 -15.00 -7.22
C ILE A 13 5.80 -15.28 -7.83
N ALA A 14 4.94 -14.25 -7.88
CA ALA A 14 3.61 -14.36 -8.48
C ALA A 14 3.72 -14.56 -10.00
N THR A 15 4.62 -13.83 -10.65
CA THR A 15 4.88 -13.95 -12.09
C THR A 15 5.44 -15.34 -12.43
N PHE A 16 6.45 -15.79 -11.69
CA PHE A 16 7.07 -17.10 -11.90
C PHE A 16 6.07 -18.26 -11.70
N GLY A 17 5.22 -18.18 -10.67
CA GLY A 17 4.15 -19.16 -10.44
C GLY A 17 3.11 -19.15 -11.56
N ALA A 18 2.74 -17.97 -12.05
CA ALA A 18 1.82 -17.80 -13.18
C ALA A 18 2.36 -18.39 -14.49
N ASP A 19 3.68 -18.30 -14.71
CA ASP A 19 4.39 -18.84 -15.87
C ASP A 19 4.42 -20.38 -15.91
N GLN A 20 4.03 -21.06 -14.83
CA GLN A 20 3.96 -22.53 -14.83
C GLN A 20 2.74 -23.08 -15.57
N PHE A 21 1.77 -22.23 -15.92
CA PHE A 21 0.51 -22.64 -16.58
C PHE A 21 0.44 -22.09 -18.01
N ASP A 22 0.13 -22.94 -19.00
CA ASP A 22 -0.11 -22.51 -20.38
C ASP A 22 -1.53 -21.91 -20.52
N GLU A 23 -1.61 -20.62 -20.86
CA GLU A 23 -2.88 -19.92 -21.06
C GLU A 23 -3.67 -20.44 -22.28
N LYS A 24 -2.98 -21.05 -23.26
CA LYS A 24 -3.62 -21.58 -24.47
C LYS A 24 -4.32 -22.91 -24.22
N HIS A 25 -4.02 -23.59 -23.11
CA HIS A 25 -4.64 -24.85 -22.75
C HIS A 25 -5.82 -24.62 -21.78
N PRO A 26 -7.07 -24.96 -22.16
CA PRO A 26 -8.26 -24.59 -21.38
C PRO A 26 -8.28 -25.14 -19.94
N LYS A 27 -7.71 -26.34 -19.71
CA LYS A 27 -7.55 -26.91 -18.35
C LYS A 27 -6.48 -26.20 -17.50
N GLU A 28 -5.38 -25.76 -18.11
CA GLU A 28 -4.28 -25.09 -17.38
C GLU A 28 -4.65 -23.65 -17.06
N SER A 29 -5.38 -22.97 -17.94
CA SER A 29 -5.97 -21.64 -17.70
C SER A 29 -6.87 -21.62 -16.46
N HIS A 30 -7.77 -22.61 -16.29
CA HIS A 30 -8.59 -22.73 -15.08
C HIS A 30 -7.75 -23.02 -13.82
N SER A 31 -6.68 -23.81 -13.95
CA SER A 31 -5.77 -24.13 -12.85
C SER A 31 -4.98 -22.90 -12.39
N LYS A 32 -4.61 -21.99 -13.31
CA LYS A 32 -3.95 -20.71 -13.03
C LYS A 32 -4.82 -19.79 -12.16
N VAL A 33 -6.12 -19.69 -12.46
CA VAL A 33 -7.08 -18.91 -11.64
C VAL A 33 -7.20 -19.51 -10.24
N THR A 34 -7.22 -20.84 -10.15
CA THR A 34 -7.26 -21.56 -8.88
C THR A 34 -5.99 -21.31 -8.06
N PHE A 35 -4.81 -21.33 -8.70
CA PHE A 35 -3.53 -20.99 -8.09
C PHE A 35 -3.54 -19.58 -7.47
N PHE A 36 -3.96 -18.56 -8.21
CA PHE A 36 -4.03 -17.19 -7.68
C PHE A 36 -5.00 -17.07 -6.49
N SER A 37 -6.10 -17.83 -6.52
CA SER A 37 -7.07 -17.85 -5.42
C SER A 37 -6.45 -18.44 -4.13
N TYR A 38 -5.74 -19.56 -4.24
CA TYR A 38 -5.01 -20.15 -3.11
C TYR A 38 -3.85 -19.28 -2.64
N PHE A 39 -3.12 -18.66 -3.57
CA PHE A 39 -2.04 -17.72 -3.25
C PHE A 39 -2.57 -16.54 -2.43
N TYR A 40 -3.67 -15.92 -2.85
CA TYR A 40 -4.31 -14.83 -2.11
C TYR A 40 -4.79 -15.28 -0.72
N LEU A 41 -5.45 -16.44 -0.63
CA LEU A 41 -5.90 -16.99 0.64
C LEU A 41 -4.73 -17.25 1.60
N ALA A 42 -3.66 -17.89 1.10
CA ALA A 42 -2.47 -18.19 1.89
C ALA A 42 -1.77 -16.91 2.36
N PHE A 43 -1.67 -15.89 1.50
CA PHE A 43 -1.08 -14.60 1.85
C PHE A 43 -1.87 -13.90 2.98
N ASN A 44 -3.20 -13.85 2.88
CA ASN A 44 -4.02 -13.23 3.93
C ASN A 44 -3.98 -14.01 5.25
N LEU A 45 -3.97 -15.35 5.20
CA LEU A 45 -3.81 -16.17 6.40
C LEU A 45 -2.43 -16.01 7.04
N ALA A 46 -1.38 -15.94 6.22
CA ALA A 46 -0.02 -15.72 6.69
C ALA A 46 0.14 -14.32 7.31
N ALA A 47 -0.48 -13.29 6.71
CA ALA A 47 -0.51 -11.95 7.27
C ALA A 47 -1.21 -11.95 8.65
N LEU A 48 -2.41 -12.53 8.77
CA LEU A 48 -3.11 -12.64 10.06
C LEU A 48 -2.28 -13.39 11.11
N PHE A 49 -1.66 -14.50 10.72
CA PHE A 49 -0.80 -15.28 11.63
C PHE A 49 0.42 -14.47 12.07
N SER A 50 1.05 -13.74 11.14
CA SER A 50 2.22 -12.91 11.41
C SER A 50 1.87 -11.80 12.40
N GLU A 51 0.87 -10.99 12.10
CA GLU A 51 0.46 -9.85 12.93
C GLU A 51 -0.02 -10.26 14.33
N THR A 52 -0.52 -11.49 14.50
CA THR A 52 -0.99 -11.99 15.80
C THR A 52 0.10 -12.70 16.60
N ILE A 53 0.74 -13.72 16.02
CA ILE A 53 1.65 -14.59 16.76
C ILE A 53 3.06 -14.02 16.83
N LEU A 54 3.58 -13.41 15.75
CA LEU A 54 4.88 -12.74 15.83
C LEU A 54 4.76 -11.49 16.70
N GLY A 55 3.69 -10.70 16.55
CA GLY A 55 3.41 -9.56 17.44
C GLY A 55 3.38 -9.96 18.92
N TYR A 56 2.76 -11.09 19.25
CA TYR A 56 2.77 -11.61 20.62
C TYR A 56 4.18 -11.98 21.12
N PHE A 57 5.02 -12.62 20.29
CA PHE A 57 6.39 -12.94 20.68
C PHE A 57 7.27 -11.71 20.83
N GLU A 58 7.09 -10.70 19.99
CA GLU A 58 7.82 -9.43 20.07
C GLU A 58 7.47 -8.69 21.37
N ASP A 59 6.19 -8.55 21.69
CA ASP A 59 5.71 -7.86 22.91
C ASP A 59 6.11 -8.57 24.21
N GLN A 60 6.17 -9.90 24.21
CA GLN A 60 6.67 -10.67 25.37
C GLN A 60 8.21 -10.62 25.52
N GLY A 61 8.91 -9.83 24.69
CA GLY A 61 10.36 -9.69 24.74
C GLY A 61 11.11 -10.86 24.10
N MET A 62 10.43 -11.77 23.40
CA MET A 62 11.01 -12.95 22.75
C MET A 62 11.43 -12.68 21.30
N TRP A 63 12.00 -11.49 21.05
CA TRP A 63 12.45 -11.02 19.73
C TRP A 63 13.31 -12.04 18.98
N ALA A 64 14.25 -12.69 19.67
CA ALA A 64 15.13 -13.68 19.06
C ALA A 64 14.34 -14.88 18.49
N LEU A 65 13.30 -15.35 19.19
CA LEU A 65 12.46 -16.45 18.71
C LEU A 65 11.67 -16.02 17.46
N GLY A 66 11.11 -14.80 17.44
CA GLY A 66 10.44 -14.26 16.25
C GLY A 66 11.35 -14.22 15.03
N PHE A 67 12.59 -13.75 15.19
CA PHE A 67 13.59 -13.74 14.12
C PHE A 67 14.02 -15.14 13.67
N TRP A 68 14.19 -16.09 14.59
CA TRP A 68 14.53 -17.47 14.27
C TRP A 68 13.42 -18.19 13.53
N VAL A 69 12.16 -17.99 13.94
CA VAL A 69 10.98 -18.53 13.26
C VAL A 69 10.90 -17.99 11.83
N SER A 70 11.08 -16.67 11.66
CA SER A 70 11.07 -16.02 10.35
C SER A 70 12.20 -16.51 9.45
N THR A 71 13.42 -16.63 10.00
CA THR A 71 14.60 -17.13 9.27
C THR A 71 14.43 -18.60 8.87
N SER A 72 13.92 -19.43 9.78
CA SER A 72 13.69 -20.86 9.52
C SER A 72 12.62 -21.05 8.44
N SER A 73 11.55 -20.26 8.48
CA SER A 73 10.51 -20.25 7.45
C SER A 73 11.07 -19.84 6.08
N ALA A 74 11.83 -18.74 6.00
CA ALA A 74 12.47 -18.29 4.76
C ALA A 74 13.45 -19.34 4.20
N PHE A 75 14.22 -19.99 5.07
CA PHE A 75 15.14 -21.05 4.68
C PHE A 75 14.41 -22.30 4.19
N ALA A 76 13.33 -22.70 4.86
CA ALA A 76 12.48 -23.81 4.40
C ALA A 76 11.83 -23.50 3.04
N ALA A 77 11.32 -22.29 2.85
CA ALA A 77 10.78 -21.83 1.58
C ALA A 77 11.83 -21.87 0.46
N LEU A 78 13.08 -21.46 0.75
CA LEU A 78 14.19 -21.54 -0.20
C LEU A 78 14.52 -23.00 -0.55
N ILE A 79 14.56 -23.91 0.43
CA ILE A 79 14.79 -25.34 0.18
C ILE A 79 13.70 -25.92 -0.72
N LEU A 80 12.42 -25.61 -0.44
CA LEU A 80 11.30 -26.07 -1.25
C LEU A 80 11.37 -25.52 -2.68
N PHE A 81 11.69 -24.24 -2.84
CA PHE A 81 11.87 -23.60 -4.14
C PHE A 81 13.03 -24.24 -4.93
N LEU A 82 14.18 -24.45 -4.29
CA LEU A 82 15.32 -25.10 -4.95
C LEU A 82 15.04 -26.57 -5.26
N GLY A 83 14.32 -27.28 -4.39
CA GLY A 83 13.89 -28.65 -4.62
C GLY A 83 13.02 -28.81 -5.87
N GLY A 84 12.15 -27.83 -6.15
CA GLY A 84 11.30 -27.79 -7.35
C GLY A 84 12.01 -27.37 -8.64
N THR A 85 13.30 -26.98 -8.59
CA THR A 85 14.00 -26.37 -9.75
C THR A 85 14.02 -27.25 -11.00
N LYS A 86 14.03 -28.58 -10.85
CA LYS A 86 14.01 -29.51 -11.99
C LYS A 86 12.63 -29.67 -12.64
N GLU A 87 11.57 -29.31 -11.93
CA GLU A 87 10.18 -29.46 -12.40
C GLU A 87 9.62 -28.16 -12.99
N TYR A 88 10.27 -27.01 -12.75
CA TYR A 88 9.81 -25.74 -13.26
C TYR A 88 9.93 -25.64 -14.79
N ARG A 89 8.86 -25.15 -15.43
CA ARG A 89 8.86 -24.78 -16.83
C ARG A 89 9.59 -23.44 -16.96
N HIS A 90 10.72 -23.46 -17.67
CA HIS A 90 11.47 -22.26 -18.03
C HIS A 90 11.11 -21.82 -19.44
N HIS A 91 10.52 -20.62 -19.56
CA HIS A 91 10.30 -19.99 -20.85
C HIS A 91 11.61 -19.37 -21.34
N HIS A 92 12.17 -19.89 -22.43
CA HIS A 92 13.30 -19.25 -23.09
C HIS A 92 12.80 -17.97 -23.78
N HIS A 93 13.18 -16.80 -23.26
CA HIS A 93 13.03 -15.56 -24.01
C HIS A 93 13.88 -15.69 -25.28
N SER A 94 13.24 -15.91 -26.43
CA SER A 94 13.95 -15.78 -27.70
C SER A 94 14.43 -14.33 -27.80
N SER A 95 15.72 -14.12 -27.65
CA SER A 95 16.40 -12.90 -28.04
C SER A 95 16.06 -12.65 -29.50
N SER A 96 15.09 -11.77 -29.76
CA SER A 96 14.72 -11.39 -31.12
C SER A 96 15.90 -10.63 -31.74
N SER A 97 16.69 -11.38 -32.48
CA SER A 97 17.64 -10.91 -33.49
C SER A 97 16.90 -10.02 -34.48
N SER A 98 17.03 -8.70 -34.34
CA SER A 98 16.72 -7.70 -35.37
C SER A 98 17.39 -6.37 -35.01
N SER A 99 18.71 -6.43 -34.85
CA SER A 99 19.60 -5.27 -34.83
C SER A 99 19.93 -4.89 -36.27
N SER A 100 19.26 -3.87 -36.84
CA SER A 100 19.83 -2.97 -37.89
C SER A 100 18.90 -1.91 -38.52
N SER A 101 17.68 -1.65 -38.04
CA SER A 101 16.81 -0.58 -38.61
C SER A 101 16.22 0.41 -37.61
N SER A 102 16.75 0.48 -36.38
CA SER A 102 16.01 0.92 -35.19
C SER A 102 16.60 2.12 -34.42
N SER A 103 17.26 3.10 -35.04
CA SER A 103 17.73 4.30 -34.30
C SER A 103 16.70 5.45 -34.28
N SER A 104 16.07 5.78 -35.41
CA SER A 104 15.08 6.86 -35.50
C SER A 104 13.71 6.46 -34.92
N THR A 105 13.25 5.22 -35.16
CA THR A 105 11.99 4.68 -34.63
C THR A 105 12.05 4.41 -33.12
N SER A 106 13.24 4.11 -32.58
CA SER A 106 13.41 3.92 -31.12
C SER A 106 13.45 5.25 -30.37
N SER A 107 14.06 6.28 -30.95
CA SER A 107 14.08 7.63 -30.37
C SER A 107 12.68 8.26 -30.31
N SER A 108 11.89 8.13 -31.38
CA SER A 108 10.51 8.62 -31.41
C SER A 108 9.58 7.87 -30.45
N ARG A 109 9.75 6.55 -30.32
CA ARG A 109 9.05 5.72 -29.32
C ARG A 109 9.41 6.11 -27.89
N LEU A 110 10.71 6.27 -27.60
CA LEU A 110 11.19 6.70 -26.28
C LEU A 110 10.64 8.09 -25.91
N SER A 111 10.62 9.03 -26.86
CA SER A 111 10.00 10.35 -26.66
C SER A 111 8.52 10.25 -26.29
N SER A 112 7.75 9.38 -26.94
CA SER A 112 6.34 9.15 -26.62
C SER A 112 6.13 8.52 -25.25
N TYR A 113 7.00 7.60 -24.84
CA TYR A 113 6.98 7.01 -23.50
C TYR A 113 7.24 8.04 -22.40
N VAL A 114 8.28 8.86 -22.58
CA VAL A 114 8.61 9.94 -21.64
C VAL A 114 7.46 10.95 -21.54
N LYS A 115 6.83 11.33 -22.66
CA LYS A 115 5.65 12.23 -22.66
C LYS A 115 4.46 11.63 -21.92
N CYS A 116 4.20 10.33 -22.08
CA CYS A 116 3.16 9.62 -21.32
C CYS A 116 3.43 9.67 -19.81
N MET A 117 4.69 9.43 -19.40
CA MET A 117 5.09 9.48 -17.99
C MET A 117 4.89 10.85 -17.36
N PHE A 118 5.28 11.92 -18.06
CA PHE A 118 5.06 13.29 -17.57
C PHE A 118 3.57 13.63 -17.41
N LYS A 119 2.67 13.03 -18.20
CA LYS A 119 1.23 13.19 -18.02
C LYS A 119 0.69 12.46 -16.78
N LEU A 120 1.32 11.35 -16.38
CA LEU A 120 0.93 10.54 -15.22
C LEU A 120 1.53 11.08 -13.91
N LEU A 121 2.65 11.81 -13.99
CA LEU A 121 3.40 12.30 -12.85
C LEU A 121 2.59 13.14 -11.85
N PRO A 122 1.69 14.07 -12.26
CA PRO A 122 0.90 14.85 -11.30
C PRO A 122 -0.02 13.97 -10.44
N ILE A 123 -0.67 12.98 -11.03
CA ILE A 123 -1.52 12.02 -10.31
C ILE A 123 -0.68 11.16 -9.37
N TRP A 124 0.49 10.70 -9.84
CA TRP A 124 1.43 9.93 -9.04
C TRP A 124 1.98 10.69 -7.83
N LEU A 125 2.22 12.00 -7.95
CA LEU A 125 2.68 12.82 -6.83
C LEU A 125 1.63 12.88 -5.71
N CYS A 126 0.34 12.95 -6.04
CA CYS A 126 -0.72 12.92 -5.04
C CYS A 126 -0.78 11.57 -4.29
N THR A 127 -0.50 10.45 -4.97
CA THR A 127 -0.50 9.13 -4.30
C THR A 127 0.58 8.96 -3.24
N ILE A 128 1.61 9.83 -3.24
CA ILE A 128 2.64 9.86 -2.18
C ILE A 128 2.02 10.26 -0.84
N PHE A 129 1.10 11.23 -0.81
CA PHE A 129 0.46 11.66 0.44
C PHE A 129 -0.47 10.59 1.02
N TYR A 130 -1.20 9.87 0.15
CA TYR A 130 -1.89 8.66 0.59
C TYR A 130 -0.93 7.66 1.26
N SER A 131 0.23 7.44 0.64
CA SER A 131 1.25 6.52 1.17
C SER A 131 1.76 6.97 2.55
N VAL A 132 1.89 8.29 2.80
CA VAL A 132 2.22 8.83 4.13
C VAL A 132 1.17 8.43 5.17
N VAL A 133 -0.12 8.59 4.85
CA VAL A 133 -1.23 8.23 5.75
C VAL A 133 -1.25 6.72 6.00
N TYR A 134 -1.07 5.92 4.95
CA TYR A 134 -1.03 4.47 5.04
C TYR A 134 0.07 3.97 5.99
N THR A 135 1.28 4.55 5.89
CA THR A 135 2.42 4.14 6.76
C THR A 135 2.22 4.41 8.26
N GLN A 136 1.23 5.23 8.65
CA GLN A 136 0.94 5.45 10.07
C GLN A 136 0.37 4.21 10.77
N MET A 137 -0.28 3.33 9.99
CA MET A 137 -0.86 2.08 10.46
C MET A 137 0.19 1.19 11.15
N ASP A 138 1.41 1.16 10.61
CA ASP A 138 2.49 0.28 11.08
C ASP A 138 3.33 0.91 12.22
N SER A 139 3.09 2.18 12.55
CA SER A 139 3.91 2.92 13.52
C SER A 139 3.03 3.64 14.55
N LEU A 140 2.53 4.84 14.25
CA LEU A 140 1.83 5.66 15.25
C LEU A 140 0.53 5.03 15.75
N PHE A 141 -0.16 4.22 14.93
CA PHE A 141 -1.34 3.49 15.40
C PHE A 141 -0.98 2.43 16.44
N VAL A 142 0.18 1.77 16.26
CA VAL A 142 0.70 0.78 17.20
C VAL A 142 1.14 1.46 18.49
N GLU A 143 1.89 2.58 18.40
CA GLU A 143 2.28 3.38 19.57
C GLU A 143 1.05 3.89 20.34
N GLN A 144 0.01 4.34 19.62
CA GLN A 144 -1.26 4.74 20.22
C GLN A 144 -1.91 3.59 20.99
N GLY A 145 -1.91 2.37 20.42
CA GLY A 145 -2.45 1.17 21.05
C GLY A 145 -1.65 0.67 22.25
N ASP A 146 -0.34 0.86 22.25
CA ASP A 146 0.54 0.58 23.39
C ASP A 146 0.20 1.45 24.61
N ALA A 147 -0.24 2.69 24.37
CA ALA A 147 -0.73 3.59 25.41
C ALA A 147 -2.20 3.35 25.83
N MET A 148 -2.82 2.24 25.45
CA MET A 148 -4.22 1.87 25.74
C MET A 148 -4.32 0.60 26.59
N ASN A 149 -5.53 0.24 27.03
CA ASN A 149 -5.76 -1.03 27.73
C ASN A 149 -5.78 -2.20 26.74
N THR A 150 -4.70 -2.97 26.75
CA THR A 150 -4.46 -4.19 25.95
C THR A 150 -5.02 -5.46 26.61
N LYS A 151 -5.43 -5.41 27.88
CA LYS A 151 -5.82 -6.62 28.63
C LYS A 151 -7.28 -7.00 28.41
N ILE A 152 -7.49 -8.23 27.95
CA ILE A 152 -8.79 -8.91 27.93
C ILE A 152 -8.77 -10.07 28.93
N SER A 153 -9.30 -9.83 30.13
CA SER A 153 -9.25 -10.79 31.25
C SER A 153 -7.80 -11.21 31.57
N ASN A 154 -7.37 -12.41 31.15
CA ASN A 154 -6.02 -12.97 31.39
C ASN A 154 -5.09 -12.88 30.18
N PHE A 155 -5.55 -12.35 29.05
CA PHE A 155 -4.78 -12.27 27.82
C PHE A 155 -4.44 -10.81 27.50
N GLU A 156 -3.20 -10.56 27.11
CA GLU A 156 -2.72 -9.26 26.68
C GLU A 156 -2.64 -9.25 25.16
N ILE A 157 -3.41 -8.36 24.54
CA ILE A 157 -3.50 -8.23 23.09
C ILE A 157 -2.34 -7.32 22.64
N PRO A 158 -1.45 -7.82 21.76
CA PRO A 158 -0.38 -7.00 21.20
C PRO A 158 -0.95 -5.82 20.41
N PRO A 159 -0.48 -4.57 20.58
CA PRO A 159 -0.99 -3.43 19.83
C PRO A 159 -0.88 -3.59 18.31
N ALA A 160 0.21 -4.21 17.84
CA ALA A 160 0.43 -4.49 16.42
C ALA A 160 -0.67 -5.38 15.82
N SER A 161 -1.22 -6.33 16.61
CA SER A 161 -2.26 -7.25 16.14
C SER A 161 -3.57 -6.57 15.75
N MET A 162 -3.76 -5.29 16.10
CA MET A 162 -4.89 -4.48 15.63
C MET A 162 -4.92 -4.31 14.10
N SER A 163 -3.79 -4.50 13.42
CA SER A 163 -3.71 -4.61 11.95
C SER A 163 -4.58 -5.74 11.38
N SER A 164 -5.00 -6.71 12.20
CA SER A 164 -5.99 -7.73 11.80
C SER A 164 -7.32 -7.12 11.34
N PHE A 165 -7.73 -5.98 11.91
CA PHE A 165 -8.93 -5.26 11.47
C PHE A 165 -8.74 -4.65 10.07
N ASN A 166 -7.51 -4.24 9.71
CA ASN A 166 -7.15 -3.82 8.36
C ASN A 166 -7.32 -4.99 7.38
N VAL A 167 -6.74 -6.15 7.70
CA VAL A 167 -6.82 -7.35 6.84
C VAL A 167 -8.28 -7.79 6.63
N LEU A 168 -9.08 -7.82 7.70
CA LEU A 168 -10.49 -8.17 7.62
C LEU A 168 -11.27 -7.18 6.74
N ALA A 169 -11.00 -5.88 6.88
CA ALA A 169 -11.59 -4.86 6.04
C ALA A 169 -11.20 -5.04 4.57
N VAL A 170 -9.93 -5.28 4.26
CA VAL A 170 -9.47 -5.55 2.88
C VAL A 170 -10.24 -6.72 2.28
N VAL A 171 -10.34 -7.86 2.99
CA VAL A 171 -11.08 -9.03 2.51
C VAL A 171 -12.54 -8.67 2.20
N VAL A 172 -13.23 -8.04 3.16
CA VAL A 172 -14.64 -7.63 2.98
C VAL A 172 -14.81 -6.68 1.80
N PHE A 173 -13.97 -5.65 1.71
CA PHE A 173 -14.07 -4.63 0.68
C PHE A 173 -13.66 -5.15 -0.71
N VAL A 174 -12.73 -6.09 -0.83
CA VAL A 174 -12.43 -6.75 -2.12
C VAL A 174 -13.68 -7.48 -2.66
N PHE A 175 -14.37 -8.24 -1.81
CA PHE A 175 -15.61 -8.92 -2.21
C PHE A 175 -16.74 -7.94 -2.57
N LEU A 176 -16.85 -6.81 -1.85
CA LEU A 176 -17.82 -5.77 -2.17
C LEU A 176 -17.47 -5.01 -3.46
N CYS A 177 -16.19 -4.70 -3.67
CA CYS A 177 -15.68 -3.99 -4.84
C CYS A 177 -15.84 -4.81 -6.13
N ASN A 178 -15.76 -6.13 -6.08
CA ASN A 178 -16.06 -6.99 -7.23
C ASN A 178 -17.48 -6.76 -7.80
N ARG A 179 -18.43 -6.28 -6.98
CA ARG A 179 -19.76 -5.84 -7.45
C ARG A 179 -19.78 -4.40 -7.98
N MET A 180 -18.89 -3.54 -7.50
CA MET A 180 -18.83 -2.10 -7.83
C MET A 180 -17.92 -1.77 -9.02
N HIS A 181 -16.93 -2.63 -9.33
CA HIS A 181 -15.92 -2.44 -10.37
C HIS A 181 -16.48 -2.10 -11.75
N LYS A 182 -17.71 -2.51 -12.07
CA LYS A 182 -18.33 -2.24 -13.38
C LYS A 182 -18.83 -0.81 -13.57
N LYS A 183 -18.83 0.05 -12.54
CA LYS A 183 -19.48 1.37 -12.60
C LYS A 183 -18.58 2.58 -12.33
N THR A 184 -17.37 2.40 -11.80
CA THR A 184 -16.50 3.51 -11.39
C THR A 184 -15.15 3.46 -12.10
N SER A 185 -14.65 4.61 -12.55
CA SER A 185 -13.32 4.68 -13.17
C SER A 185 -12.21 4.50 -12.14
N GLU A 186 -11.01 4.15 -12.59
CA GLU A 186 -9.85 3.95 -11.73
C GLU A 186 -9.49 5.25 -10.98
N ILE A 187 -9.55 6.40 -11.66
CA ILE A 187 -9.34 7.72 -11.07
C ILE A 187 -10.39 8.02 -9.98
N GLN A 188 -11.66 7.70 -10.22
CA GLN A 188 -12.70 7.89 -9.20
C GLN A 188 -12.47 7.01 -7.97
N ARG A 189 -12.05 5.75 -8.18
CA ARG A 189 -11.74 4.81 -7.09
C ARG A 189 -10.56 5.29 -6.24
N MET A 190 -9.49 5.77 -6.87
CA MET A 190 -8.37 6.39 -6.15
C MET A 190 -8.83 7.60 -5.31
N GLY A 191 -9.70 8.46 -5.86
CA GLY A 191 -10.30 9.57 -5.12
C GLY A 191 -11.14 9.12 -3.91
N ILE A 192 -11.93 8.05 -4.05
CA ILE A 192 -12.68 7.44 -2.93
C ILE A 192 -11.70 6.94 -1.85
N GLY A 193 -10.61 6.30 -2.25
CA GLY A 193 -9.55 5.87 -1.33
C GLY A 193 -9.00 7.02 -0.49
N LEU A 194 -8.68 8.17 -1.11
CA LEU A 194 -8.23 9.36 -0.38
C LEU A 194 -9.26 9.86 0.64
N VAL A 195 -10.54 9.90 0.27
CA VAL A 195 -11.62 10.33 1.19
C VAL A 195 -11.72 9.41 2.40
N ILE A 196 -11.65 8.09 2.19
CA ILE A 196 -11.70 7.11 3.27
C ILE A 196 -10.44 7.23 4.16
N ALA A 197 -9.26 7.47 3.58
CA ALA A 197 -8.02 7.70 4.31
C ALA A 197 -8.09 8.95 5.21
N ILE A 198 -8.70 10.04 4.74
CA ILE A 198 -8.97 11.24 5.55
C ILE A 198 -9.88 10.87 6.74
N ALA A 199 -10.94 10.09 6.49
CA ALA A 199 -11.83 9.64 7.55
C ALA A 199 -11.11 8.76 8.60
N SER A 200 -10.16 7.91 8.17
CA SER A 200 -9.31 7.13 9.08
C SER A 200 -8.47 8.03 10.00
N MET A 201 -7.80 9.06 9.44
CA MET A 201 -7.01 10.00 10.24
C MET A 201 -7.86 10.83 11.21
N ILE A 202 -9.06 11.24 10.78
CA ILE A 202 -10.02 11.92 11.69
C ILE A 202 -10.44 10.97 12.82
N SER A 203 -10.75 9.71 12.50
CA SER A 203 -11.07 8.70 13.50
C SER A 203 -9.93 8.52 14.51
N ALA A 204 -8.68 8.41 14.03
CA ALA A 204 -7.51 8.26 14.89
C ALA A 204 -7.30 9.47 15.81
N GLY A 205 -7.46 10.69 15.27
CA GLY A 205 -7.41 11.92 16.06
C GLY A 205 -8.50 11.96 17.14
N ILE A 206 -9.74 11.57 16.81
CA ILE A 206 -10.85 11.53 17.77
C ILE A 206 -10.57 10.52 18.89
N VAL A 207 -10.14 9.30 18.53
CA VAL A 207 -9.80 8.26 19.53
C VAL A 207 -8.69 8.75 20.44
N GLU A 208 -7.69 9.46 19.91
CA GLU A 208 -6.63 10.03 20.71
C GLU A 208 -7.09 11.13 21.66
N CYS A 209 -8.00 12.01 21.22
CA CYS A 209 -8.62 12.99 22.11
C CYS A 209 -9.34 12.32 23.28
N TYR A 210 -10.06 11.21 23.03
CA TYR A 210 -10.70 10.44 24.09
C TYR A 210 -9.68 9.75 25.00
N ARG A 211 -8.64 9.12 24.43
CA ARG A 211 -7.57 8.46 25.18
C ARG A 211 -6.88 9.44 26.15
N LEU A 212 -6.49 10.63 25.66
CA LEU A 212 -5.87 11.68 26.48
C LEU A 212 -6.80 12.20 27.57
N LYS A 213 -8.10 12.32 27.30
CA LYS A 213 -9.08 12.76 28.30
C LYS A 213 -9.18 11.80 29.49
N TYR A 214 -9.05 10.50 29.25
CA TYR A 214 -9.15 9.47 30.29
C TYR A 214 -7.78 8.94 30.76
N ALA A 215 -6.66 9.48 30.27
CA ALA A 215 -5.31 8.99 30.57
C ALA A 215 -4.94 9.06 32.07
N ASN A 216 -5.58 9.95 32.84
CA ASN A 216 -5.37 10.09 34.28
C ASN A 216 -6.34 9.26 35.14
N GLU A 217 -7.34 8.62 34.53
CA GLU A 217 -8.29 7.74 35.23
C GLU A 217 -7.87 6.28 35.09
N LEU A 218 -7.98 5.47 36.18
CA LEU A 218 -7.58 4.05 36.18
C LEU A 218 -8.32 3.17 35.15
N SER A 219 -9.38 3.69 34.51
CA SER A 219 -10.08 3.06 33.39
C SER A 219 -9.43 3.44 32.05
N ASN A 220 -8.27 2.84 31.77
CA ASN A 220 -7.59 2.94 30.49
C ASN A 220 -8.54 2.51 29.35
N LEU A 221 -8.69 3.36 28.33
CA LEU A 221 -9.53 3.12 27.16
C LEU A 221 -9.13 1.80 26.47
N SER A 222 -10.10 0.94 26.15
CA SER A 222 -9.82 -0.36 25.52
C SER A 222 -9.21 -0.19 24.12
N ILE A 223 -8.20 -1.00 23.80
CA ILE A 223 -7.53 -0.99 22.49
C ILE A 223 -8.49 -1.16 21.30
N PHE A 224 -9.66 -1.80 21.49
CA PHE A 224 -10.66 -1.97 20.43
C PHE A 224 -11.23 -0.66 19.88
N TRP A 225 -11.05 0.48 20.56
CA TRP A 225 -11.38 1.79 20.02
C TRP A 225 -10.54 2.16 18.78
N LEU A 226 -9.43 1.47 18.51
CA LEU A 226 -8.66 1.61 17.27
C LEU A 226 -9.26 0.82 16.08
N ALA A 227 -10.25 -0.05 16.29
CA ALA A 227 -10.82 -0.83 15.19
C ALA A 227 -11.34 0.04 14.01
N PRO A 228 -11.99 1.20 14.22
CA PRO A 228 -12.47 2.03 13.11
C PRO A 228 -11.35 2.60 12.24
N GLN A 229 -10.25 3.11 12.81
CA GLN A 229 -9.15 3.68 12.00
C GLN A 229 -8.43 2.60 11.17
N TYR A 230 -8.24 1.39 11.73
CA TYR A 230 -7.69 0.24 11.00
C TYR A 230 -8.64 -0.29 9.92
N ALA A 231 -9.95 -0.37 10.20
CA ALA A 231 -10.91 -0.81 9.21
C ALA A 231 -11.05 0.19 8.05
N LEU A 232 -11.04 1.49 8.35
CA LEU A 232 -11.09 2.55 7.35
C LEU A 232 -9.83 2.57 6.48
N ILE A 233 -8.63 2.42 7.07
CA ILE A 233 -7.41 2.39 6.25
C ILE A 233 -7.40 1.16 5.32
N GLY A 234 -7.86 -0.01 5.80
CA GLY A 234 -7.98 -1.21 4.94
C GLY A 234 -9.03 -1.09 3.85
N ALA A 235 -10.15 -0.44 4.12
CA ALA A 235 -11.11 -0.09 3.08
C ALA A 235 -10.49 0.86 2.03
N SER A 236 -9.74 1.88 2.50
CA SER A 236 -9.07 2.85 1.62
C SER A 236 -8.02 2.20 0.72
N GLU A 237 -7.33 1.17 1.22
CA GLU A 237 -6.32 0.41 0.49
C GLU A 237 -6.90 -0.27 -0.75
N VAL A 238 -8.06 -0.92 -0.61
CA VAL A 238 -8.74 -1.59 -1.74
C VAL A 238 -9.11 -0.59 -2.84
N PHE A 239 -9.58 0.60 -2.46
CA PHE A 239 -9.97 1.64 -3.41
C PHE A 239 -8.77 2.35 -4.03
N MET A 240 -7.71 2.59 -3.26
CA MET A 240 -6.53 3.29 -3.73
C MET A 240 -5.56 2.36 -4.47
N TYR A 241 -5.02 1.34 -3.79
CA TYR A 241 -3.87 0.58 -4.29
C TYR A 241 -4.23 -0.26 -5.51
N VAL A 242 -5.38 -0.96 -5.49
CA VAL A 242 -5.87 -1.74 -6.63
C VAL A 242 -6.12 -0.83 -7.84
N ALA A 243 -6.75 0.33 -7.62
CA ALA A 243 -7.03 1.27 -8.70
C ALA A 243 -5.76 1.95 -9.24
N GLN A 244 -4.81 2.27 -8.37
CA GLN A 244 -3.50 2.83 -8.74
C GLN A 244 -2.74 1.85 -9.64
N LEU A 245 -2.70 0.57 -9.26
CA LEU A 245 -2.04 -0.49 -10.02
C LEU A 245 -2.69 -0.70 -11.39
N GLU A 246 -4.02 -0.82 -11.43
CA GLU A 246 -4.78 -0.94 -12.68
C GLU A 246 -4.58 0.28 -13.59
N PHE A 247 -4.68 1.49 -13.04
CA PHE A 247 -4.52 2.73 -13.78
C PHE A 247 -3.14 2.86 -14.43
N PHE A 248 -2.06 2.70 -13.65
CA PHE A 248 -0.71 2.88 -14.19
C PHE A 248 -0.31 1.75 -15.13
N ASN A 249 -0.73 0.50 -14.87
CA ASN A 249 -0.45 -0.61 -15.77
C ASN A 249 -1.25 -0.52 -17.08
N ALA A 250 -2.51 -0.09 -17.04
CA ALA A 250 -3.35 0.06 -18.24
C ALA A 250 -2.90 1.21 -19.14
N ARG A 251 -2.30 2.26 -18.56
CA ARG A 251 -1.78 3.42 -19.30
C ARG A 251 -0.31 3.25 -19.71
N ALA A 252 0.37 2.23 -19.20
CA ALA A 252 1.73 1.92 -19.59
C ALA A 252 1.74 1.29 -21.01
N PRO A 253 2.63 1.75 -21.90
CA PRO A 253 2.77 1.19 -23.25
C PRO A 253 3.20 -0.28 -23.22
N ASP A 254 2.88 -1.05 -24.27
CA ASP A 254 3.07 -2.52 -24.35
C ASP A 254 4.53 -3.04 -24.28
N GLY A 255 5.54 -2.18 -24.06
CA GLY A 255 6.92 -2.56 -23.72
C GLY A 255 7.37 -2.16 -22.32
N PHE A 256 6.51 -1.49 -21.54
CA PHE A 256 6.81 -0.84 -20.26
C PHE A 256 5.76 -1.14 -19.18
N LYS A 257 4.96 -2.22 -19.28
CA LYS A 257 3.95 -2.56 -18.26
C LYS A 257 4.55 -2.70 -16.84
N SER A 258 5.76 -3.26 -16.72
CA SER A 258 6.48 -3.32 -15.44
C SER A 258 6.76 -1.94 -14.82
N PHE A 259 6.81 -0.89 -15.63
CA PHE A 259 7.00 0.48 -15.16
C PHE A 259 5.79 1.01 -14.39
N GLY A 260 4.56 0.64 -14.77
CA GLY A 260 3.35 1.04 -14.04
C GLY A 260 3.33 0.48 -12.61
N SER A 261 3.73 -0.79 -12.47
CA SER A 261 3.88 -1.43 -11.16
C SER A 261 5.05 -0.83 -10.37
N ALA A 262 6.16 -0.47 -11.03
CA ALA A 262 7.27 0.23 -10.40
C ALA A 262 6.90 1.62 -9.87
N LEU A 263 6.04 2.37 -10.58
CA LEU A 263 5.50 3.64 -10.10
C LEU A 263 4.63 3.48 -8.84
N CYS A 264 3.84 2.41 -8.75
CA CYS A 264 3.05 2.14 -7.54
C CYS A 264 3.97 1.87 -6.34
N MET A 265 4.96 1.00 -6.52
CA MET A 265 5.92 0.66 -5.46
C MET A 265 6.81 1.85 -5.06
N SER A 266 7.19 2.70 -6.03
CA SER A 266 7.95 3.90 -5.74
C SER A 266 7.14 4.90 -4.93
N SER A 267 5.83 5.02 -5.16
CA SER A 267 4.94 5.88 -4.35
C SER A 267 4.99 5.49 -2.87
N ILE A 268 4.92 4.19 -2.55
CA ILE A 268 5.03 3.70 -1.17
C ILE A 268 6.38 4.08 -0.54
N SER A 269 7.46 3.89 -1.31
CA SER A 269 8.83 4.20 -0.84
C SER A 269 9.00 5.69 -0.56
N PHE A 270 8.60 6.55 -1.50
CA PHE A 270 8.63 8.01 -1.32
C PHE A 270 7.72 8.44 -0.17
N GLY A 271 6.53 7.84 -0.04
CA GLY A 271 5.62 8.10 1.06
C GLY A 271 6.23 7.82 2.43
N SER A 272 6.95 6.71 2.57
CA SER A 272 7.63 6.34 3.81
C SER A 272 8.72 7.34 4.20
N TYR A 273 9.50 7.81 3.22
CA TYR A 273 10.49 8.87 3.46
C TYR A 273 9.81 10.19 3.85
N VAL A 274 8.78 10.61 3.11
CA VAL A 274 8.02 11.84 3.38
C VAL A 274 7.39 11.77 4.77
N SER A 275 6.82 10.63 5.16
CA SER A 275 6.26 10.36 6.48
C SER A 275 7.29 10.58 7.57
N SER A 276 8.47 9.97 7.43
CA SER A 276 9.58 10.10 8.38
C SER A 276 10.07 11.55 8.50
N TYR A 277 10.18 12.26 7.37
CA TYR A 277 10.54 13.68 7.36
C TYR A 277 9.45 14.54 8.02
N LEU A 278 8.17 14.25 7.76
CA LEU A 278 7.04 14.99 8.31
C LEU A 278 6.99 14.86 9.83
N VAL A 279 7.12 13.63 10.36
CA VAL A 279 7.27 13.38 11.82
C VAL A 279 8.45 14.18 12.38
N SER A 280 9.61 14.13 11.73
CA SER A 280 10.82 14.85 12.17
C SER A 280 10.62 16.37 12.21
N ILE A 281 9.97 16.94 11.17
CA ILE A 281 9.66 18.38 11.09
C ILE A 281 8.67 18.76 12.18
N VAL A 282 7.59 17.99 12.36
CA VAL A 282 6.59 18.26 13.40
C VAL A 282 7.21 18.18 14.78
N MET A 283 8.05 17.18 15.04
CA MET A 283 8.77 17.08 16.31
C MET A 283 9.71 18.26 16.54
N LYS A 284 10.47 18.68 15.52
CA LYS A 284 11.35 19.86 15.61
C LYS A 284 10.57 21.16 15.87
N ILE A 285 9.38 21.32 15.29
CA ILE A 285 8.55 22.51 15.48
C ILE A 285 7.85 22.47 16.84
N SER A 286 7.28 21.32 17.21
CA SER A 286 6.47 21.16 18.42
C SER A 286 7.28 21.16 19.72
N THR A 287 8.56 20.77 19.66
CA THR A 287 9.50 20.83 20.81
C THR A 287 10.10 22.21 21.04
N LYS A 288 9.81 23.19 20.16
CA LYS A 288 10.31 24.57 20.30
C LYS A 288 9.93 25.15 21.67
N ASN A 289 10.86 25.86 22.29
CA ASN A 289 10.76 26.41 23.65
C ASN A 289 10.72 25.37 24.77
N ASN A 290 11.51 24.29 24.66
CA ASN A 290 11.61 23.21 25.66
C ASN A 290 10.26 22.52 25.98
N LYS A 291 9.37 22.44 24.97
CA LYS A 291 8.14 21.65 25.07
C LYS A 291 8.44 20.19 24.73
N LEU A 292 7.64 19.26 25.25
CA LEU A 292 7.78 17.81 25.01
C LEU A 292 7.53 17.39 23.54
N GLY A 293 6.89 18.26 22.74
CA GLY A 293 6.52 17.94 21.36
C GLY A 293 5.14 17.31 21.25
N TRP A 294 4.71 17.00 20.02
CA TRP A 294 3.42 16.32 19.78
C TRP A 294 3.51 14.80 19.98
N ILE A 295 4.68 14.20 19.72
CA ILE A 295 4.91 12.74 19.82
C ILE A 295 6.12 12.47 20.74
N PRO A 296 6.01 12.74 22.06
CA PRO A 296 7.04 12.36 23.04
C PRO A 296 7.02 10.86 23.33
N GLU A 297 8.06 10.35 24.01
CA GLU A 297 8.14 8.94 24.47
C GLU A 297 6.93 8.54 25.33
N ASP A 298 6.45 9.43 26.20
CA ASP A 298 5.22 9.22 26.98
C ASP A 298 4.05 9.94 26.30
N LEU A 299 3.27 9.19 25.50
CA LEU A 299 2.13 9.71 24.74
C LEU A 299 1.06 10.38 25.62
N ASN A 300 0.98 10.08 26.92
CA ASN A 300 0.04 10.77 27.83
C ASN A 300 0.37 12.25 28.04
N LYS A 301 1.64 12.64 27.80
CA LYS A 301 2.12 14.02 27.87
C LYS A 301 2.18 14.69 26.50
N GLY A 302 1.87 13.94 25.44
CA GLY A 302 1.90 14.37 24.05
C GLY A 302 0.57 14.90 23.55
N HIS A 303 0.56 15.21 22.26
CA HIS A 303 -0.62 15.61 21.50
C HIS A 303 -0.58 14.95 20.12
N LEU A 304 -0.60 13.62 20.12
CA LEU A 304 -0.62 12.80 18.91
C LEU A 304 -1.88 13.07 18.07
N ASP A 305 -2.98 13.47 18.72
CA ASP A 305 -4.23 13.91 18.10
C ASP A 305 -3.99 15.01 17.08
N ARG A 306 -3.15 15.99 17.41
CA ARG A 306 -2.81 17.11 16.51
C ARG A 306 -2.06 16.64 15.26
N PHE A 307 -1.23 15.60 15.39
CA PHE A 307 -0.53 15.02 14.26
C PHE A 307 -1.51 14.31 13.31
N TYR A 308 -2.45 13.53 13.84
CA TYR A 308 -3.50 12.90 13.04
C TYR A 308 -4.39 13.92 12.33
N PHE A 309 -4.82 14.99 13.01
CA PHE A 309 -5.58 16.06 12.37
C PHE A 309 -4.76 16.84 11.33
N LEU A 310 -3.46 17.02 11.55
CA LEU A 310 -2.57 17.61 10.56
C LEU A 310 -2.51 16.73 9.30
N LEU A 311 -2.34 15.41 9.45
CA LEU A 311 -2.34 14.48 8.32
C LEU A 311 -3.69 14.46 7.60
N ALA A 312 -4.81 14.51 8.34
CA ALA A 312 -6.14 14.64 7.74
C ALA A 312 -6.27 15.92 6.91
N GLY A 313 -5.79 17.05 7.43
CA GLY A 313 -5.81 18.34 6.74
C GLY A 313 -4.91 18.36 5.50
N LEU A 314 -3.69 17.84 5.59
CA LEU A 314 -2.76 17.73 4.46
C LEU A 314 -3.31 16.81 3.36
N THR A 315 -3.93 15.70 3.74
CA THR A 315 -4.54 14.76 2.80
C THR A 315 -5.81 15.35 2.17
N ALA A 316 -6.57 16.19 2.89
CA ALA A 316 -7.69 16.93 2.31
C ALA A 316 -7.23 17.96 1.28
N ILE A 317 -6.10 18.64 1.53
CA ILE A 317 -5.47 19.53 0.53
C ILE A 317 -4.99 18.70 -0.67
N ASP A 318 -4.36 17.56 -0.43
CA ASP A 318 -3.94 16.63 -1.49
C ASP A 318 -5.13 16.13 -2.32
N LEU A 319 -6.27 15.83 -1.71
CA LEU A 319 -7.49 15.45 -2.44
C LEU A 319 -7.97 16.55 -3.39
N VAL A 320 -7.89 17.82 -2.99
CA VAL A 320 -8.24 18.95 -3.88
C VAL A 320 -7.25 19.02 -5.04
N MET A 321 -5.95 18.89 -4.76
CA MET A 321 -4.90 18.86 -5.79
C MET A 321 -5.08 17.68 -6.74
N TYR A 322 -5.41 16.51 -6.20
CA TYR A 322 -5.71 15.29 -6.95
C TYR A 322 -6.87 15.50 -7.91
N ILE A 323 -7.98 16.11 -7.45
CA ILE A 323 -9.15 16.40 -8.30
C ILE A 323 -8.76 17.36 -9.44
N VAL A 324 -7.96 18.39 -9.15
CA VAL A 324 -7.45 19.33 -10.17
C VAL A 324 -6.58 18.59 -11.19
N CYS A 325 -5.63 17.77 -10.74
CA CYS A 325 -4.76 16.97 -11.59
C CYS A 325 -5.52 15.92 -12.40
N ALA A 326 -6.53 15.27 -11.82
CA ALA A 326 -7.39 14.31 -12.48
C ALA A 326 -8.21 14.97 -13.60
N ASN A 327 -8.82 16.13 -13.32
CA ASN A 327 -9.55 16.90 -14.33
C ASN A 327 -8.63 17.36 -15.46
N TRP A 328 -7.44 17.86 -15.13
CA TRP A 328 -6.42 18.23 -16.12
C TRP A 328 -6.05 17.02 -17.00
N TYR A 329 -5.79 15.86 -16.39
CA TYR A 329 -5.41 14.65 -17.11
C TYR A 329 -6.51 14.18 -18.06
N ILE A 330 -7.77 14.15 -17.60
CA ILE A 330 -8.93 13.73 -18.42
C ILE A 330 -9.12 14.70 -19.59
N ASN A 331 -9.03 16.00 -19.36
CA ASN A 331 -9.20 17.01 -20.41
C ASN A 331 -8.06 16.96 -21.43
N ALA A 332 -6.81 16.77 -20.99
CA ALA A 332 -5.67 16.61 -21.87
C ALA A 332 -5.75 15.33 -22.73
N GLY A 333 -6.52 14.32 -22.31
CA GLY A 333 -6.87 13.15 -23.11
C GLY A 333 -7.83 13.50 -24.25
N LYS A 334 -8.95 14.17 -23.93
CA LYS A 334 -9.98 14.56 -24.91
C LYS A 334 -9.45 15.46 -26.03
N THR A 335 -8.68 16.48 -25.66
CA THR A 335 -8.05 17.39 -26.65
C THR A 335 -7.05 16.66 -27.56
N GLY A 336 -6.49 15.52 -27.13
CA GLY A 336 -5.64 14.69 -27.99
C GLY A 336 -6.43 13.92 -29.05
N GLU A 337 -7.59 13.39 -28.67
CA GLU A 337 -8.50 12.63 -29.55
C GLU A 337 -9.16 13.55 -30.59
N ASP A 338 -9.66 14.72 -30.17
CA ASP A 338 -10.29 15.72 -31.07
C ASP A 338 -9.31 16.22 -32.15
N ASN A 339 -8.03 16.43 -31.78
CA ASN A 339 -6.98 16.86 -32.71
C ASN A 339 -6.56 15.75 -33.68
N GLN A 340 -6.63 14.47 -33.26
CA GLN A 340 -6.36 13.34 -34.15
C GLN A 340 -7.50 13.12 -35.15
N GLU A 341 -8.76 13.21 -34.73
CA GLU A 341 -9.92 13.15 -35.64
C GLU A 341 -9.87 14.27 -36.68
N GLN A 342 -9.55 15.51 -36.30
CA GLN A 342 -9.41 16.62 -37.26
C GLN A 342 -8.24 16.43 -38.24
N SER A 343 -7.14 15.82 -37.82
CA SER A 343 -5.98 15.53 -38.68
C SER A 343 -6.21 14.40 -39.69
N HIS A 344 -7.21 13.54 -39.47
CA HIS A 344 -7.62 12.49 -40.41
C HIS A 344 -8.68 12.97 -41.43
N ILE A 345 -9.20 14.19 -41.26
CA ILE A 345 -10.22 14.80 -42.13
C ILE A 345 -9.58 15.79 -43.14
N ILE A 346 -8.31 16.14 -42.97
CA ILE A 346 -7.51 16.98 -43.89
C ILE A 346 -6.53 16.08 -44.64
#